data_AF-A0A2R6HUG5-F1
#
_entry.id   AF-A0A2R6HUG5-F1
#
_cell.length_a   1.000
_cell.length_b   1.000
_cell.length_c   1.000
_cell.angle_alpha   90.00
_cell.angle_beta   90.00
_cell.angle_gamma   90.00
#
_symmetry.space_group_name_H-M   'P 1'
#
loop_
_entity.id
_entity.type
_entity.pdbx_description
1 polymer ?
#
loop_
_entity_poly.entity_id
_entity_poly.type
_entity_poly.pdbx_seq_one_letter_code
_entity_poly.pdbx_strand_id
1 'polypeptide(L)'
;MNEYGAYRTAFEGQELPVAFLDRSAFEANVERTRARADGVPVRVASKSVRCRWVLERILAEPGFEGLMCYTGHEAADLAAGGFDDLLVAYPVLDKGELRRVAEAVADGAHVVLMVDSAEHVRRAGAAAAEVGADVPLCLDLDLSTEHLGVHFGVRSRG
;
A
#
# COMPACT_ATOMS: atom_id res chain seq x y z
N MET A 1 -18.98 28.38 8.52
CA MET A 1 -18.02 28.28 9.64
C MET A 1 -16.65 28.08 9.00
N ASN A 2 -15.63 28.87 9.32
CA ASN A 2 -14.31 28.62 8.73
C ASN A 2 -13.72 27.32 9.31
N GLU A 3 -12.95 26.58 8.52
CA GLU A 3 -12.34 25.30 8.93
C GLU A 3 -11.51 25.46 10.22
N TYR A 4 -10.84 26.61 10.37
CA TYR A 4 -10.06 26.95 11.55
C TYR A 4 -10.88 26.96 12.85
N GLY A 5 -12.08 27.55 12.85
CA GLY A 5 -12.93 27.63 14.03
C GLY A 5 -13.46 26.27 14.46
N ALA A 6 -13.82 25.42 13.49
CA ALA A 6 -14.26 24.07 13.75
C ALA A 6 -13.13 23.21 14.35
N TYR A 7 -11.92 23.28 13.81
CA TYR A 7 -10.77 22.55 14.34
C TYR A 7 -10.32 23.06 15.71
N ARG A 8 -10.34 24.38 15.94
CA ARG A 8 -10.03 24.95 17.25
C ARG A 8 -10.95 24.38 18.33
N THR A 9 -12.26 24.32 18.07
CA THR A 9 -13.22 23.71 19.00
C THR A 9 -13.02 22.21 19.13
N ALA A 10 -12.68 21.48 18.05
CA ALA A 10 -12.41 20.05 18.13
C ALA A 10 -11.19 19.70 19.01
N PHE A 11 -10.21 20.61 19.11
CA PHE A 11 -9.02 20.41 19.95
C PHE A 11 -9.11 21.06 21.34
N GLU A 12 -10.22 21.73 21.68
CA GLU A 12 -10.40 22.30 23.01
C GLU A 12 -10.35 21.19 24.07
N GLY A 13 -9.43 21.34 25.04
CA GLY A 13 -9.24 20.39 26.14
C GLY A 13 -8.39 19.14 25.81
N GLN A 14 -7.78 19.07 24.63
CA GLN A 14 -6.87 17.98 24.26
C GLN A 14 -5.41 18.31 24.60
N GLU A 15 -4.67 17.35 25.14
CA GLU A 15 -3.22 17.47 25.33
C GLU A 15 -2.48 17.27 24.00
N LEU A 16 -1.62 18.21 23.64
CA LEU A 16 -0.92 18.23 22.35
C LEU A 16 0.50 17.61 22.46
N PRO A 17 1.02 16.96 21.40
CA PRO A 17 0.46 16.88 20.05
C PRO A 17 -0.59 15.77 19.88
N VAL A 18 -1.63 16.08 19.10
CA VAL A 18 -2.66 15.10 18.69
C VAL A 18 -2.63 14.86 17.19
N ALA A 19 -2.93 13.63 16.78
CA ALA A 19 -3.32 13.31 15.42
C ALA A 19 -4.85 13.32 15.32
N PHE A 20 -5.39 13.88 14.24
CA PHE A 20 -6.83 13.93 14.01
C PHE A 20 -7.16 13.57 12.57
N LEU A 21 -8.39 13.10 12.36
CA LEU A 21 -8.96 12.82 11.06
C LEU A 21 -10.27 13.60 10.92
N ASP A 22 -10.36 14.50 9.94
CA ASP A 22 -11.63 15.10 9.57
C ASP A 22 -12.48 14.05 8.84
N ARG A 23 -13.56 13.61 9.51
CA ARG A 23 -14.48 12.59 9.00
C ARG A 23 -15.19 13.02 7.71
N SER A 24 -15.59 14.29 7.60
CA SER A 24 -16.31 14.79 6.42
C SER A 24 -15.39 14.86 5.21
N ALA A 25 -14.15 15.34 5.42
CA ALA A 25 -13.14 15.36 4.37
C ALA A 25 -12.71 13.94 3.97
N PHE A 26 -12.60 13.02 4.93
CA PHE A 26 -12.33 11.61 4.68
C PHE A 26 -13.39 10.97 3.78
N GLU A 27 -14.67 11.08 4.15
CA GLU A 27 -15.80 10.52 3.38
C GLU A 27 -15.85 11.11 1.96
N ALA A 28 -15.66 12.43 1.82
CA ALA A 28 -15.62 13.08 0.52
C ALA A 28 -14.44 12.61 -0.36
N ASN A 29 -13.29 12.29 0.24
CA ASN A 29 -12.12 11.79 -0.49
C ASN A 29 -12.29 10.33 -0.93
N VAL A 30 -12.93 9.51 -0.10
CA VAL A 30 -13.29 8.12 -0.44
C VAL A 30 -14.23 8.14 -1.65
N GLU A 31 -15.32 8.91 -1.59
CA GLU A 31 -16.29 8.99 -2.69
C GLU A 31 -15.66 9.53 -3.97
N ARG A 32 -14.85 10.59 -3.87
CA ARG A 32 -14.15 11.16 -5.02
C ARG A 32 -13.18 10.16 -5.66
N THR A 33 -12.49 9.37 -4.85
CA THR A 33 -11.56 8.34 -5.34
C THR A 33 -12.33 7.24 -6.07
N ARG A 34 -13.41 6.74 -5.46
CA ARG A 34 -14.29 5.74 -6.05
C ARG A 34 -14.89 6.22 -7.38
N ALA A 35 -15.42 7.43 -7.42
CA ALA A 35 -16.02 7.99 -8.63
C ALA A 35 -15.01 8.12 -9.78
N ARG A 36 -13.74 8.43 -9.48
CA ARG A 36 -12.66 8.50 -10.48
C ARG A 36 -12.20 7.15 -10.97
N ALA A 37 -12.32 6.12 -10.14
CA ALA A 37 -11.92 4.78 -10.51
C ALA A 37 -12.88 4.13 -11.51
N ASP A 38 -14.09 4.66 -11.66
CA ASP A 38 -15.06 4.28 -12.70
C ASP A 38 -15.29 2.77 -12.81
N GLY A 39 -15.48 2.13 -11.65
CA GLY A 39 -15.72 0.69 -11.55
C GLY A 39 -14.47 -0.19 -11.51
N VAL A 40 -13.27 0.38 -11.69
CA VAL A 40 -12.00 -0.32 -11.43
C VAL A 40 -11.76 -0.37 -9.92
N PRO A 41 -11.51 -1.54 -9.31
CA PRO A 41 -11.20 -1.62 -7.89
C PRO A 41 -9.96 -0.81 -7.51
N VAL A 42 -10.06 -0.05 -6.41
CA VAL A 42 -8.99 0.81 -5.91
C VAL A 42 -8.19 0.08 -4.84
N ARG A 43 -6.90 -0.14 -5.11
CA ARG A 43 -5.94 -0.58 -4.10
C ARG A 43 -5.35 0.62 -3.36
N VAL A 44 -5.54 0.67 -2.04
CA VAL A 44 -5.15 1.84 -1.23
C VAL A 44 -3.67 1.78 -0.88
N ALA A 45 -2.93 2.85 -1.16
CA ALA A 45 -1.53 2.97 -0.72
C ALA A 45 -1.45 3.22 0.80
N SER A 46 -1.03 2.20 1.57
CA SER A 46 -1.01 2.23 3.04
C SER A 46 -0.08 3.30 3.61
N LYS A 47 1.02 3.60 2.91
CA LYS A 47 2.06 4.54 3.35
C LYS A 47 1.55 5.94 3.73
N SER A 48 0.47 6.39 3.08
CA SER A 48 -0.09 7.73 3.28
C SER A 48 -1.10 7.77 4.43
N VAL A 49 -1.62 6.61 4.86
CA VAL A 49 -2.65 6.50 5.89
C VAL A 49 -2.04 6.03 7.21
N ARG A 50 -1.25 4.95 7.18
CA ARG A 50 -0.55 4.33 8.34
C ARG A 50 -1.39 4.22 9.62
N CYS A 51 -2.69 3.97 9.47
CA CYS A 51 -3.63 3.74 10.56
C CYS A 51 -4.55 2.59 10.17
N ARG A 52 -4.43 1.45 10.87
CA ARG A 52 -5.17 0.22 10.57
C ARG A 52 -6.68 0.45 10.56
N TRP A 53 -7.21 1.12 11.57
CA TRP A 53 -8.64 1.45 11.64
C TRP A 53 -9.14 2.26 10.43
N VAL A 54 -8.34 3.22 9.94
CA VAL A 54 -8.70 4.00 8.76
C VAL A 54 -8.65 3.14 7.50
N LEU A 55 -7.65 2.26 7.37
CA LEU A 55 -7.56 1.31 6.25
C LEU A 55 -8.75 0.35 6.23
N GLU A 56 -9.12 -0.23 7.37
CA GLU A 56 -10.32 -1.06 7.54
C GLU A 56 -11.58 -0.30 7.10
N ARG A 57 -11.72 0.97 7.50
CA ARG A 57 -12.87 1.77 7.06
C ARG A 57 -12.86 2.06 5.58
N ILE A 58 -11.72 2.28 4.93
CA ILE A 58 -11.70 2.46 3.47
C ILE A 58 -12.07 1.15 2.78
N LEU A 59 -11.50 0.01 3.21
CA LEU A 59 -11.75 -1.31 2.60
C LEU A 59 -13.17 -1.82 2.78
N ALA A 60 -13.91 -1.32 3.78
CA ALA A 60 -15.33 -1.63 3.95
C ALA A 60 -16.23 -0.90 2.93
N GLU A 61 -15.71 0.08 2.19
CA GLU A 61 -16.48 0.81 1.19
C GLU A 61 -16.42 0.11 -0.18
N PRO A 62 -17.52 0.04 -0.94
CA PRO A 62 -17.53 -0.65 -2.22
C PRO A 62 -16.56 0.00 -3.23
N GLY A 63 -15.85 -0.82 -3.99
CA GLY A 63 -14.89 -0.38 -5.01
C GLY A 63 -13.47 -0.16 -4.49
N PHE A 64 -13.20 -0.49 -3.22
CA PHE A 64 -11.85 -0.58 -2.66
C PHE A 64 -11.49 -2.04 -2.41
N GLU A 65 -10.31 -2.45 -2.85
CA GLU A 65 -9.86 -3.84 -2.77
C GLU A 65 -8.35 -3.89 -2.58
N GLY A 66 -7.93 -4.52 -1.50
CA GLY A 66 -6.53 -4.71 -1.16
C GLY A 66 -5.77 -3.44 -0.79
N LEU A 67 -4.53 -3.64 -0.37
CA LEU A 67 -3.60 -2.57 -0.01
C LEU A 67 -2.33 -2.64 -0.84
N MET A 68 -1.77 -1.46 -1.10
CA MET A 68 -0.46 -1.28 -1.72
C MET A 68 0.52 -0.82 -0.64
N CYS A 69 1.37 -1.74 -0.19
CA CYS A 69 2.35 -1.55 0.86
C CYS A 69 3.65 -0.97 0.31
N TYR A 70 4.34 -0.16 1.11
CA TYR A 70 5.60 0.45 0.69
C TYR A 70 6.82 -0.45 0.93
N THR A 71 6.80 -1.27 1.98
CA THR A 71 7.88 -2.19 2.35
C THR A 71 7.35 -3.59 2.63
N GLY A 72 8.22 -4.59 2.60
CA GLY A 72 7.88 -5.96 3.00
C GLY A 72 7.54 -6.05 4.48
N HIS A 73 8.22 -5.28 5.34
CA HIS A 73 7.86 -5.17 6.75
C HIS A 73 6.43 -4.66 6.97
N GLU A 74 6.04 -3.58 6.27
CA GLU A 74 4.69 -3.03 6.38
C GLU A 74 3.64 -4.05 5.94
N ALA A 75 3.89 -4.77 4.84
CA ALA A 75 3.00 -5.84 4.38
C ALA A 75 2.86 -6.96 5.41
N ALA A 76 3.97 -7.47 5.96
CA ALA A 76 3.94 -8.51 6.99
C ALA A 76 3.23 -8.04 8.28
N ASP A 77 3.44 -6.78 8.70
CA ASP A 77 2.80 -6.22 9.89
C ASP A 77 1.29 -5.96 9.69
N LEU A 78 0.86 -5.68 8.46
CA LEU A 78 -0.56 -5.59 8.10
C LEU A 78 -1.20 -6.97 7.99
N ALA A 79 -0.51 -7.95 7.40
CA ALA A 79 -0.96 -9.34 7.34
C ALA A 79 -1.20 -9.91 8.73
N ALA A 80 -0.26 -9.71 9.66
CA ALA A 80 -0.42 -10.10 11.07
C ALA A 80 -1.57 -9.36 11.78
N GLY A 81 -1.98 -8.20 11.25
CA GLY A 81 -3.14 -7.45 11.71
C GLY A 81 -4.48 -7.93 11.12
N GLY A 82 -4.47 -8.98 10.28
CA GLY A 82 -5.66 -9.54 9.64
C GLY A 82 -6.03 -8.88 8.30
N PHE A 83 -5.19 -8.01 7.75
CA PHE A 83 -5.38 -7.53 6.39
C PHE A 83 -4.95 -8.61 5.40
N ASP A 84 -5.71 -8.71 4.32
CA ASP A 84 -5.44 -9.63 3.22
C ASP A 84 -5.37 -8.85 1.90
N ASP A 85 -4.93 -9.51 0.84
CA ASP A 85 -4.69 -8.91 -0.47
C ASP A 85 -3.73 -7.71 -0.43
N LEU A 86 -2.46 -7.99 -0.16
CA LEU A 86 -1.39 -7.00 -0.03
C LEU A 86 -0.46 -7.05 -1.24
N LEU A 87 -0.10 -5.90 -1.79
CA LEU A 87 0.90 -5.77 -2.86
C LEU A 87 2.01 -4.85 -2.39
N VAL A 88 3.25 -5.33 -2.37
CA VAL A 88 4.41 -4.47 -2.08
C VAL A 88 4.77 -3.71 -3.35
N ALA A 89 4.68 -2.39 -3.32
CA ALA A 89 4.74 -1.51 -4.48
C ALA A 89 6.09 -1.48 -5.21
N TYR A 90 7.16 -1.91 -4.55
CA TYR A 90 8.52 -1.84 -5.06
C TYR A 90 9.28 -3.15 -4.79
N PRO A 91 10.29 -3.48 -5.62
CA PRO A 91 11.13 -4.64 -5.36
C PRO A 91 11.80 -4.59 -3.99
N VAL A 92 11.69 -5.70 -3.25
CA VAL A 92 12.29 -5.85 -1.92
C VAL A 92 13.64 -6.54 -2.08
N LEU A 93 14.70 -5.87 -1.65
CA LEU A 93 16.07 -6.40 -1.71
C LEU A 93 16.58 -6.94 -0.38
N ASP A 94 16.02 -6.46 0.73
CA ASP A 94 16.42 -6.86 2.07
C ASP A 94 15.98 -8.30 2.36
N LYS A 95 16.93 -9.13 2.81
CA LYS A 95 16.67 -10.55 3.09
C LYS A 95 15.70 -10.74 4.26
N GLY A 96 15.78 -9.88 5.28
CA GLY A 96 14.92 -9.94 6.46
C GLY A 96 13.46 -9.60 6.12
N GLU A 97 13.24 -8.59 5.29
CA GLU A 97 11.93 -8.23 4.75
C GLU A 97 11.34 -9.36 3.90
N LEU A 98 12.11 -9.90 2.96
CA LEU A 98 11.67 -11.01 2.11
C LEU A 98 11.28 -12.24 2.94
N ARG A 99 12.07 -12.58 3.96
CA ARG A 99 11.75 -13.69 4.87
C ARG A 99 10.45 -13.45 5.63
N ARG A 100 10.24 -12.25 6.19
CA ARG A 100 9.00 -11.93 6.91
C ARG A 100 7.77 -11.97 6.01
N VAL A 101 7.89 -11.54 4.76
CA VAL A 101 6.81 -11.68 3.77
C VAL A 101 6.55 -13.16 3.48
N ALA A 102 7.60 -13.95 3.24
CA ALA A 102 7.45 -15.37 2.98
C ALA A 102 6.81 -16.12 4.16
N GLU A 103 7.16 -15.78 5.41
CA GLU A 103 6.52 -16.30 6.62
C GLU A 103 5.04 -15.94 6.68
N ALA A 104 4.68 -14.68 6.40
CA ALA A 104 3.28 -14.25 6.36
C ALA A 104 2.48 -15.03 5.30
N VAL A 105 3.08 -15.30 4.13
CA VAL A 105 2.46 -16.13 3.08
C VAL A 105 2.34 -17.60 3.51
N ALA A 106 3.35 -18.17 4.17
CA ALA A 106 3.29 -19.52 4.74
C ALA A 106 2.15 -19.65 5.77
N ASP A 107 1.90 -18.58 6.53
CA ASP A 107 0.82 -18.49 7.52
C ASP A 107 -0.57 -18.21 6.88
N GLY A 108 -0.64 -18.11 5.55
CA GLY A 108 -1.87 -18.04 4.78
C GLY A 108 -2.28 -16.64 4.30
N ALA A 109 -1.46 -15.60 4.51
CA ALA A 109 -1.76 -14.27 4.00
C ALA A 109 -1.50 -14.16 2.48
N HIS A 110 -2.33 -13.41 1.75
CA HIS A 110 -2.07 -13.09 0.35
C HIS A 110 -1.18 -11.84 0.24
N VAL A 111 0.14 -12.04 0.09
CA VAL A 111 1.12 -10.96 -0.10
C VAL A 111 1.87 -11.14 -1.42
N VAL A 112 1.71 -10.19 -2.33
CA VAL A 112 2.33 -10.14 -3.65
C VAL A 112 3.55 -9.23 -3.63
N LEU A 113 4.68 -9.71 -4.15
CA LEU A 113 5.91 -8.91 -4.30
C LEU A 113 6.06 -8.40 -5.73
N MET A 114 6.35 -7.11 -5.88
CA MET A 114 6.71 -6.52 -7.18
C MET A 114 8.14 -6.93 -7.57
N VAL A 115 8.34 -7.28 -8.84
CA VAL A 115 9.65 -7.63 -9.42
C VAL A 115 9.78 -7.03 -10.82
N ASP A 116 10.97 -6.53 -11.16
CA ASP A 116 11.30 -6.00 -12.50
C ASP A 116 12.54 -6.71 -13.11
N SER A 117 13.11 -7.68 -12.38
CA SER A 117 14.37 -8.33 -12.74
C SER A 117 14.43 -9.78 -12.29
N ALA A 118 15.22 -10.59 -12.99
CA ALA A 118 15.45 -11.98 -12.63
C ALA A 118 16.16 -12.12 -11.26
N GLU A 119 16.90 -11.08 -10.82
CA GLU A 119 17.51 -11.09 -9.50
C GLU A 119 16.47 -11.00 -8.39
N HIS A 120 15.46 -10.14 -8.55
CA HIS A 120 14.36 -10.00 -7.58
C HIS A 120 13.59 -11.31 -7.45
N VAL A 121 13.30 -11.98 -8.56
CA VAL A 121 12.68 -13.32 -8.57
C VAL A 121 13.53 -14.34 -7.79
N ARG A 122 14.84 -14.38 -8.04
CA ARG A 122 15.75 -15.31 -7.33
C ARG A 122 15.79 -15.03 -5.82
N ARG A 123 15.84 -13.77 -5.41
CA ARG A 123 15.86 -13.38 -3.99
C ARG A 123 14.56 -13.75 -3.28
N ALA A 124 13.41 -13.43 -3.89
CA ALA A 124 12.10 -13.80 -3.38
C ALA A 124 11.96 -15.33 -3.29
N GLY A 125 12.34 -16.05 -4.34
CA GLY A 125 12.31 -17.51 -4.37
C GLY A 125 13.19 -18.17 -3.32
N ALA A 126 14.38 -17.61 -3.05
CA ALA A 126 15.25 -18.12 -1.98
C ALA A 126 14.61 -17.97 -0.59
N ALA A 127 14.00 -16.82 -0.30
CA ALA A 127 13.30 -16.60 0.96
C ALA A 127 12.05 -17.49 1.09
N ALA A 128 11.29 -17.66 0.00
CA ALA A 128 10.12 -18.53 -0.05
C ALA A 128 10.48 -19.99 0.21
N ALA A 129 11.57 -20.48 -0.39
CA ALA A 129 12.08 -21.84 -0.19
C ALA A 129 12.56 -22.11 1.25
N GLU A 130 13.12 -21.12 1.93
CA GLU A 130 13.56 -21.25 3.34
C GLU A 130 12.40 -21.60 4.29
N VAL A 131 11.17 -21.19 3.97
CA VAL A 131 9.98 -21.36 4.82
C VAL A 131 8.90 -22.25 4.18
N GLY A 132 9.14 -22.77 2.98
CA GLY A 132 8.18 -23.63 2.27
C GLY A 132 6.92 -22.90 1.80
N ALA A 133 7.04 -21.64 1.39
CA ALA A 133 5.94 -20.82 0.88
C ALA A 133 5.98 -20.68 -0.65
N ASP A 134 4.81 -20.41 -1.24
CA ASP A 134 4.67 -19.99 -2.64
C ASP A 134 4.30 -18.51 -2.70
N VAL A 135 5.32 -17.64 -2.75
CA VAL A 135 5.11 -16.18 -2.74
C VAL A 135 4.71 -15.68 -4.15
N PRO A 136 3.51 -15.11 -4.35
CA PRO A 136 3.10 -14.58 -5.64
C PRO A 136 3.91 -13.34 -6.02
N LEU A 137 4.22 -13.21 -7.31
CA LEU A 137 5.00 -12.10 -7.86
C LEU A 137 4.19 -11.31 -8.88
N CYS A 138 4.36 -9.99 -8.89
CA CYS A 138 3.82 -9.07 -9.89
C CYS A 138 4.98 -8.45 -10.69
N LEU A 139 4.90 -8.46 -12.02
CA LEU A 139 5.92 -7.86 -12.87
C LEU A 139 5.67 -6.35 -13.01
N ASP A 140 6.65 -5.54 -12.62
CA ASP A 140 6.65 -4.12 -12.93
C ASP A 140 7.12 -3.91 -14.38
N LEU A 141 6.36 -3.12 -15.13
CA LEU A 141 6.61 -2.84 -16.54
C LEU A 141 6.84 -1.35 -16.72
N ASP A 142 8.06 -0.99 -17.11
CA ASP A 142 8.35 0.38 -17.53
C ASP A 142 7.67 0.65 -18.87
N LEU A 143 6.58 1.42 -18.82
CA LEU A 143 5.85 1.91 -19.98
C LEU A 143 6.33 3.30 -20.43
N SER A 144 7.50 3.75 -19.95
CA SER A 144 8.08 4.99 -20.41
C SER A 144 8.46 4.88 -21.88
N THR A 145 8.19 5.94 -22.64
CA THR A 145 8.47 6.00 -24.07
C THR A 145 9.08 7.34 -24.42
N GLU A 146 9.99 7.36 -25.39
CA GLU A 146 10.47 8.60 -25.99
C GLU A 146 9.83 8.76 -27.37
N HIS A 147 9.09 9.85 -27.57
CA HIS A 147 8.48 10.16 -28.86
C HIS A 147 8.74 11.63 -29.21
N LEU A 148 9.30 11.89 -30.40
CA LEU A 148 9.61 13.23 -30.92
C LEU A 148 10.46 14.11 -29.97
N GLY A 149 11.37 13.49 -29.21
CA GLY A 149 12.21 14.20 -28.23
C GLY A 149 11.50 14.53 -26.91
N VAL A 150 10.28 14.03 -26.69
CA VAL A 150 9.53 14.14 -25.44
C VAL A 150 9.50 12.77 -24.76
N HIS A 151 9.93 12.73 -23.49
CA HIS A 151 9.85 11.54 -22.65
C HIS A 151 8.49 11.49 -21.96
N PHE A 152 7.73 10.43 -22.23
CA PHE A 152 6.45 10.13 -21.62
C PHE A 152 6.67 9.00 -20.62
N GLY A 153 6.72 9.31 -19.32
CA GLY A 153 6.99 8.33 -18.27
C GLY A 153 7.54 8.98 -17.00
N VAL A 154 7.67 8.19 -15.94
CA VAL A 154 8.33 8.63 -14.70
C VAL A 154 9.83 8.62 -14.94
N ARG A 155 10.44 9.80 -14.92
CA ARG A 155 11.89 9.93 -15.06
C ARG A 155 12.58 9.59 -13.73
N SER A 156 12.83 8.32 -13.48
CA SER A 156 13.75 7.92 -12.41
C SER A 156 15.17 8.30 -12.84
N ARG A 157 15.82 9.23 -12.12
CA ARG A 157 17.25 9.49 -12.31
C ARG A 157 18.03 8.25 -11.89
N GLY A 158 18.49 7.48 -12.87
CA GLY A 158 19.61 6.55 -12.71
C GLY A 158 20.92 7.30 -12.56
#